data_AF-A0A515EPS1-F1
#
_entry.id   AF-A0A515EPS1-F1
#
_cell.length_a   1.000
_cell.length_b   1.000
_cell.length_c   1.000
_cell.angle_alpha   90.00
_cell.angle_beta   90.00
_cell.angle_gamma   90.00
#
_symmetry.space_group_name_H-M   'P 1'
#
loop_
_entity.id
_entity.type
_entity.pdbx_description
1 polymer ?
#
loop_
_entity_poly.entity_id
_entity_poly.type
_entity_poly.pdbx_seq_one_letter_code
_entity_poly.pdbx_strand_id
1 'polypeptide(L)'
;MQTMKLRKVLVWVGLGLCMAVSALQAARAQNQASQAPPKYSMLRYEWLKKPWTVRYVIEVSERPESLTRIAKELNAEQEAKHSPQFRLYHEYMRPVSPFQGQAYAKERDPIFLNMYGKLGLFVLEFDHTGKLISPHTAPKPLMAKQVLDTENHRNVQLYEGDGKPGANWYSVGDYWLDYLPGSMGDSVTPALCSAQDDGRYGLSRSDRELRTGRKFSVQEVLDSQGIFGCREWTYQLKRPVSVAGLGGQVPDAQGLCAGGFEPGMYKGRLVCPGLDESSHYKPNAKGFVQPYIDVTSYHDKVGKKGTIGHFIGWAGFDDPVRPVIGKFGDRWVCLHECPDGAAPGPIEDIAQWTTRRGWPLPKPGPYFVDSKFKASKEDLEE
;
A
#
# COMPACT_ATOMS: atom_id res chain seq x y z
N MET A 1 79.03 -34.03 14.06
CA MET A 1 78.83 -33.08 12.92
C MET A 1 77.43 -33.13 12.26
N GLN A 2 76.62 -34.19 12.39
CA GLN A 2 75.28 -34.26 11.77
C GLN A 2 74.18 -33.43 12.48
N THR A 3 74.27 -33.23 13.79
CA THR A 3 73.27 -32.48 14.57
C THR A 3 73.22 -30.98 14.28
N MET A 4 74.33 -30.37 13.82
CA MET A 4 74.36 -28.95 13.42
C MET A 4 73.69 -28.68 12.06
N LYS A 5 73.65 -29.67 11.14
CA LYS A 5 72.97 -29.50 9.84
C LYS A 5 71.45 -29.51 9.99
N LEU A 6 70.92 -30.35 10.87
CA LEU A 6 69.47 -30.44 11.11
C LEU A 6 68.89 -29.16 11.75
N ARG A 7 69.63 -28.54 12.68
CA ARG A 7 69.23 -27.26 13.29
C ARG A 7 69.15 -26.12 12.26
N LYS A 8 70.10 -26.05 11.31
CA LYS A 8 70.07 -25.04 10.26
C LYS A 8 68.85 -25.23 9.34
N VAL A 9 68.56 -26.46 8.93
CA VAL A 9 67.38 -26.74 8.08
C VAL A 9 66.07 -26.39 8.78
N LEU A 10 65.92 -26.76 10.07
CA LEU A 10 64.72 -26.41 10.85
C LEU A 10 64.54 -24.90 11.03
N VAL A 11 65.62 -24.15 11.21
CA VAL A 11 65.55 -22.68 11.30
C VAL A 11 65.12 -22.06 9.95
N TRP A 12 65.64 -22.55 8.83
CA TRP A 12 65.25 -22.05 7.51
C TRP A 12 63.80 -22.41 7.13
N VAL A 13 63.34 -23.61 7.48
CA VAL A 13 61.93 -24.03 7.28
C VAL A 13 61.00 -23.22 8.18
N GLY A 14 61.38 -22.99 9.45
CA GLY A 14 60.62 -22.15 10.37
C GLY A 14 60.52 -20.69 9.90
N LEU A 15 61.60 -20.11 9.40
CA LEU A 15 61.59 -18.76 8.82
C LEU A 15 60.72 -18.68 7.57
N GLY A 16 60.79 -19.68 6.68
CA GLY A 16 59.96 -19.75 5.49
C GLY A 16 58.46 -19.82 5.81
N LEU A 17 58.09 -20.62 6.81
CA LEU A 17 56.70 -20.71 7.29
C LEU A 17 56.22 -19.42 7.95
N CYS A 18 57.04 -18.76 8.77
CA CYS A 18 56.69 -17.46 9.34
C CYS A 18 56.46 -16.41 8.25
N MET A 19 57.35 -16.32 7.25
CA MET A 19 57.17 -15.34 6.16
C MET A 19 55.94 -15.64 5.31
N ALA A 20 55.63 -16.92 5.04
CA ALA A 20 54.42 -17.31 4.32
C ALA A 20 53.14 -16.96 5.09
N VAL A 21 53.11 -17.19 6.41
CA VAL A 21 51.96 -16.84 7.26
C VAL A 21 51.79 -15.32 7.34
N SER A 22 52.87 -14.55 7.48
CA SER A 22 52.83 -13.09 7.49
C SER A 22 52.37 -12.52 6.13
N ALA A 23 52.81 -13.09 5.02
CA ALA A 23 52.35 -12.68 3.68
C ALA A 23 50.87 -13.00 3.46
N LEU A 24 50.39 -14.16 3.93
CA LEU A 24 48.97 -14.52 3.83
C LEU A 24 48.08 -13.63 4.71
N GLN A 25 48.56 -13.26 5.91
CA GLN A 25 47.88 -12.32 6.80
C GLN A 25 47.87 -10.89 6.23
N ALA A 26 48.98 -10.44 5.64
CA ALA A 26 49.05 -9.14 4.97
C ALA A 26 48.14 -9.08 3.74
N ALA A 27 48.07 -10.15 2.94
CA ALA A 27 47.15 -10.25 1.79
C ALA A 27 45.67 -10.28 2.23
N ARG A 28 45.35 -10.97 3.34
CA ARG A 28 44.00 -10.91 3.94
C ARG A 28 43.66 -9.53 4.47
N ALA A 29 44.61 -8.86 5.14
CA ALA A 29 44.42 -7.50 5.64
C ALA A 29 44.25 -6.49 4.50
N GLN A 30 45.00 -6.62 3.40
CA GLN A 30 44.81 -5.79 2.20
C GLN A 30 43.48 -6.07 1.49
N ASN A 31 43.02 -7.32 1.42
CA ASN A 31 41.69 -7.65 0.87
C ASN A 31 40.54 -7.15 1.76
N GLN A 32 40.72 -7.11 3.09
CA GLN A 32 39.74 -6.52 4.01
C GLN A 32 39.77 -4.99 4.02
N ALA A 33 40.95 -4.37 3.84
CA ALA A 33 41.10 -2.91 3.81
C ALA A 33 40.75 -2.26 2.46
N SER A 34 40.73 -3.03 1.36
CA SER A 34 40.38 -2.53 0.02
C SER A 34 38.89 -2.52 -0.29
N GLN A 35 38.06 -3.15 0.53
CA GLN A 35 36.61 -2.97 0.48
C GLN A 35 36.23 -1.92 1.51
N ALA A 36 36.25 -0.65 1.09
CA ALA A 36 35.54 0.38 1.84
C ALA A 36 34.13 -0.17 2.16
N PRO A 37 33.67 -0.05 3.42
CA PRO A 37 32.34 -0.55 3.77
C PRO A 37 31.33 0.03 2.77
N PRO A 38 30.38 -0.79 2.28
CA PRO A 38 29.38 -0.29 1.35
C PRO A 38 28.76 0.97 1.95
N LYS A 39 28.59 2.04 1.16
CA LYS A 39 27.95 3.30 1.59
C LYS A 39 26.45 3.13 1.92
N TYR A 40 25.97 1.89 2.07
CA TYR A 40 24.58 1.51 2.27
C TYR A 40 24.47 0.42 3.34
N SER A 41 23.36 0.40 4.08
CA SER A 41 23.07 -0.64 5.07
C SER A 41 22.71 -1.96 4.38
N MET A 42 23.35 -3.06 4.79
CA MET A 42 23.07 -4.41 4.28
C MET A 42 21.67 -4.89 4.66
N LEU A 43 21.10 -4.40 5.77
CA LEU A 43 19.74 -4.71 6.20
C LEU A 43 18.69 -4.36 5.12
N ARG A 44 18.96 -3.34 4.29
CA ARG A 44 18.07 -2.95 3.18
C ARG A 44 17.93 -4.02 2.09
N TYR A 45 18.86 -4.98 2.06
CA TYR A 45 18.89 -6.09 1.12
C TYR A 45 18.51 -7.41 1.79
N GLU A 46 18.13 -7.39 3.06
CA GLU A 46 17.64 -8.56 3.77
C GLU A 46 16.18 -8.81 3.44
N TRP A 47 15.97 -9.85 2.64
CA TRP A 47 14.67 -10.19 2.10
C TRP A 47 13.84 -10.96 3.13
N LEU A 48 12.58 -10.58 3.32
CA LEU A 48 11.64 -11.46 4.00
C LEU A 48 11.42 -12.72 3.15
N LYS A 49 11.56 -13.90 3.77
CA LYS A 49 11.39 -15.21 3.09
C LYS A 49 9.93 -15.60 2.85
N LYS A 50 8.98 -14.67 3.06
CA LYS A 50 7.56 -14.94 2.87
C LYS A 50 7.20 -14.93 1.37
N PRO A 51 6.25 -15.76 0.93
CA PRO A 51 5.72 -15.69 -0.43
C PRO A 51 5.06 -14.32 -0.67
N TRP A 52 5.04 -13.89 -1.93
CA TRP A 52 4.37 -12.66 -2.33
C TRP A 52 2.85 -12.88 -2.37
N THR A 53 2.10 -12.02 -1.69
CA THR A 53 0.64 -12.18 -1.53
C THR A 53 -0.17 -11.01 -2.07
N VAL A 54 0.47 -9.95 -2.56
CA VAL A 54 -0.20 -8.71 -3.00
C VAL A 54 -0.55 -8.81 -4.49
N ARG A 55 -1.85 -8.69 -4.82
CA ARG A 55 -2.36 -8.66 -6.19
C ARG A 55 -2.10 -7.32 -6.86
N TYR A 56 -2.39 -6.22 -6.17
CA TYR A 56 -2.12 -4.88 -6.68
C TYR A 56 -1.84 -3.87 -5.57
N VAL A 57 -1.18 -2.78 -5.94
CA VAL A 57 -1.06 -1.54 -5.19
C VAL A 57 -1.58 -0.40 -6.05
N ILE A 58 -2.40 0.49 -5.48
CA ILE A 58 -2.91 1.69 -6.13
C ILE A 58 -2.48 2.93 -5.36
N GLU A 59 -1.87 3.89 -6.03
CA GLU A 59 -1.62 5.23 -5.49
C GLU A 59 -2.47 6.24 -6.27
N VAL A 60 -3.30 7.01 -5.56
CA VAL A 60 -4.14 8.06 -6.15
C VAL A 60 -3.57 9.42 -5.80
N SER A 61 -3.55 10.33 -6.78
CA SER A 61 -3.04 11.69 -6.61
C SER A 61 -3.83 12.68 -7.45
N GLU A 62 -4.05 13.88 -6.92
CA GLU A 62 -4.59 15.02 -7.66
C GLU A 62 -3.53 15.71 -8.53
N ARG A 63 -2.26 15.27 -8.44
CA ARG A 63 -1.11 15.88 -9.14
C ARG A 63 -0.13 14.82 -9.65
N PRO A 64 -0.58 13.83 -10.44
CA PRO A 64 0.26 12.74 -10.93
C PRO A 64 1.41 13.26 -11.80
N GLU A 65 1.19 14.29 -12.61
CA GLU A 65 2.25 14.91 -13.44
C GLU A 65 3.38 15.51 -12.60
N SER A 66 3.04 16.13 -11.46
CA SER A 66 4.03 16.67 -10.54
C SER A 66 4.87 15.55 -9.91
N LEU A 67 4.24 14.43 -9.53
CA LEU A 67 4.95 13.25 -9.02
C LEU A 67 5.89 12.67 -10.07
N THR A 68 5.43 12.51 -11.32
CA THR A 68 6.28 12.04 -12.42
C THR A 68 7.45 13.00 -12.69
N ARG A 69 7.22 14.33 -12.67
CA ARG A 69 8.31 15.31 -12.87
C ARG A 69 9.35 15.24 -11.75
N ILE A 70 8.89 15.24 -10.49
CA ILE A 70 9.78 15.13 -9.33
C ILE A 70 10.56 13.81 -9.37
N ALA A 71 9.90 12.71 -9.75
CA ALA A 71 10.56 11.41 -9.91
C ALA A 71 11.69 11.47 -10.94
N LYS A 72 11.47 12.07 -12.11
CA LYS A 72 12.51 12.24 -13.14
C LYS A 72 13.69 13.06 -12.64
N GLU A 73 13.42 14.19 -12.00
CA GLU A 73 14.47 15.09 -11.49
C GLU A 73 15.31 14.39 -10.41
N LEU A 74 14.66 13.77 -9.42
CA LEU A 74 15.34 13.05 -8.35
C LEU A 74 16.07 11.81 -8.87
N ASN A 75 15.46 11.02 -9.74
CA ASN A 75 16.11 9.82 -10.27
C ASN A 75 17.36 10.18 -11.09
N ALA A 76 17.29 11.22 -11.94
CA ALA A 76 18.44 11.71 -12.70
C ALA A 76 19.56 12.23 -11.79
N GLU A 77 19.23 12.93 -10.70
CA GLU A 77 20.20 13.38 -9.71
C GLU A 77 20.90 12.19 -9.02
N GLN A 78 20.14 11.17 -8.64
CA GLN A 78 20.68 9.98 -7.98
C GLN A 78 21.52 9.12 -8.94
N GLU A 79 21.16 9.07 -10.22
CA GLU A 79 21.95 8.44 -11.28
C GLU A 79 23.28 9.17 -11.50
N ALA A 80 23.25 10.50 -11.63
CA ALA A 80 24.45 11.32 -11.77
C ALA A 80 25.43 11.17 -10.59
N LYS A 81 24.88 10.93 -9.39
CA LYS A 81 25.66 10.70 -8.16
C LYS A 81 26.10 9.24 -7.95
N HIS A 82 25.69 8.31 -8.82
CA HIS A 82 25.82 6.86 -8.62
C HIS A 82 25.34 6.44 -7.22
N SER A 83 24.26 7.07 -6.76
CA SER A 83 23.78 6.94 -5.39
C SER A 83 22.99 5.64 -5.21
N PRO A 84 23.23 4.89 -4.12
CA PRO A 84 22.49 3.68 -3.79
C PRO A 84 21.12 3.97 -3.15
N GLN A 85 20.66 5.23 -3.17
CA GLN A 85 19.35 5.61 -2.61
C GLN A 85 18.18 5.10 -3.47
N PHE A 86 17.00 5.03 -2.86
CA PHE A 86 15.78 4.66 -3.56
C PHE A 86 15.45 5.68 -4.66
N ARG A 87 14.90 5.15 -5.75
CA ARG A 87 14.32 5.88 -6.86
C ARG A 87 12.81 5.98 -6.67
N LEU A 88 12.18 6.94 -7.36
CA LEU A 88 10.73 7.07 -7.40
C LEU A 88 10.18 6.37 -8.64
N TYR A 89 9.23 5.46 -8.44
CA TYR A 89 8.68 4.65 -9.52
C TYR A 89 7.76 5.44 -10.46
N HIS A 90 7.28 6.63 -10.05
CA HIS A 90 6.36 7.48 -10.83
C HIS A 90 6.92 7.96 -12.17
N GLU A 91 8.24 7.85 -12.38
CA GLU A 91 8.87 8.08 -13.69
C GLU A 91 8.52 6.98 -14.70
N TYR A 92 8.45 5.73 -14.25
CA TYR A 92 8.35 4.54 -15.09
C TYR A 92 6.92 4.04 -15.25
N MET A 93 6.01 4.52 -14.41
CA MET A 93 4.60 4.18 -14.42
C MET A 93 3.79 5.32 -15.04
N ARG A 94 2.99 5.00 -16.05
CA ARG A 94 2.07 5.99 -16.63
C ARG A 94 0.81 6.07 -15.77
N PRO A 95 0.43 7.25 -15.26
CA PRO A 95 -0.82 7.39 -14.52
C PRO A 95 -2.00 7.19 -15.47
N VAL A 96 -3.02 6.48 -14.99
CA VAL A 96 -4.34 6.42 -15.63
C VAL A 96 -5.13 7.64 -15.15
N SER A 97 -5.77 8.36 -16.07
CA SER A 97 -6.64 9.48 -15.73
C SER A 97 -8.09 9.09 -15.98
N PRO A 98 -8.92 8.89 -14.94
CA PRO A 98 -10.27 8.38 -15.11
C PRO A 98 -11.21 9.37 -15.82
N PHE A 99 -10.85 10.66 -15.85
CA PHE A 99 -11.61 11.68 -16.58
C PHE A 99 -11.01 12.00 -17.96
N GLN A 100 -10.02 11.24 -18.42
CA GLN A 100 -9.41 11.46 -19.73
C GLN A 100 -10.46 11.37 -20.85
N GLY A 101 -10.44 12.34 -21.76
CA GLY A 101 -11.36 12.40 -22.90
C GLY A 101 -12.75 12.97 -22.58
N GLN A 102 -13.05 13.27 -21.31
CA GLN A 102 -14.31 13.90 -20.92
C GLN A 102 -14.29 15.39 -21.26
N ALA A 103 -15.44 15.94 -21.69
CA ALA A 103 -15.57 17.36 -22.03
C ALA A 103 -15.20 18.28 -20.84
N TYR A 104 -15.59 17.86 -19.64
CA TYR A 104 -15.33 18.57 -18.38
C TYR A 104 -13.96 18.28 -17.76
N ALA A 105 -13.08 17.51 -18.42
CA ALA A 105 -11.75 17.20 -17.88
C ALA A 105 -10.90 18.47 -17.63
N LYS A 106 -11.18 19.55 -18.37
CA LYS A 106 -10.52 20.85 -18.21
C LYS A 106 -11.24 21.79 -17.24
N GLU A 107 -12.42 21.40 -16.76
CA GLU A 107 -13.18 22.17 -15.80
C GLU A 107 -12.61 21.97 -14.39
N ARG A 108 -12.87 22.95 -13.52
CA ARG A 108 -12.56 22.86 -12.10
C ARG A 108 -13.77 22.30 -11.38
N ASP A 109 -13.52 21.44 -10.41
CA ASP A 109 -14.57 21.01 -9.51
C ASP A 109 -15.08 22.23 -8.71
N PRO A 110 -16.40 22.35 -8.51
CA PRO A 110 -17.00 23.55 -7.94
C PRO A 110 -16.72 23.72 -6.44
N ILE A 111 -16.11 22.73 -5.77
CA ILE A 111 -15.95 22.71 -4.32
C ILE A 111 -14.51 23.03 -3.93
N PHE A 112 -13.53 22.36 -4.54
CA PHE A 112 -12.10 22.45 -4.20
C PHE A 112 -11.26 23.12 -5.29
N LEU A 113 -11.88 23.47 -6.43
CA LEU A 113 -11.25 24.14 -7.56
C LEU A 113 -10.11 23.34 -8.22
N ASN A 114 -10.07 22.03 -7.99
CA ASN A 114 -9.16 21.09 -8.63
C ASN A 114 -9.68 20.76 -10.04
N MET A 115 -8.78 20.60 -11.01
CA MET A 115 -9.20 20.18 -12.36
C MET A 115 -9.52 18.69 -12.39
N TYR A 116 -10.67 18.29 -12.94
CA TYR A 116 -11.05 16.87 -13.04
C TYR A 116 -9.98 16.03 -13.74
N GLY A 117 -9.44 16.51 -14.86
CA GLY A 117 -8.41 15.83 -15.63
C GLY A 117 -7.06 15.69 -14.93
N LYS A 118 -6.87 16.31 -13.75
CA LYS A 118 -5.65 16.15 -12.95
C LYS A 118 -5.72 15.02 -11.94
N LEU A 119 -6.89 14.42 -11.69
CA LEU A 119 -6.96 13.19 -10.93
C LEU A 119 -6.26 12.08 -11.72
N GLY A 120 -5.32 11.39 -11.08
CA GLY A 120 -4.65 10.23 -11.67
C GLY A 120 -4.38 9.14 -10.66
N LEU A 121 -4.25 7.93 -11.19
CA LEU A 121 -3.97 6.72 -10.43
C LEU A 121 -2.77 5.99 -11.03
N PHE A 122 -1.83 5.61 -10.16
CA PHE A 122 -0.75 4.69 -10.46
C PHE A 122 -1.17 3.32 -9.95
N VAL A 123 -1.28 2.35 -10.85
CA VAL A 123 -1.68 0.98 -10.52
C VAL A 123 -0.52 0.05 -10.81
N LEU A 124 -0.07 -0.65 -9.78
CA LEU A 124 0.98 -1.64 -9.83
C LEU A 124 0.32 -3.01 -9.62
N GLU A 125 0.21 -3.79 -10.67
CA GLU A 125 -0.34 -5.15 -10.62
C GLU A 125 0.80 -6.16 -10.60
N PHE A 126 0.62 -7.23 -9.84
CA PHE A 126 1.64 -8.25 -9.64
C PHE A 126 1.11 -9.66 -9.93
N ASP A 127 2.01 -10.55 -10.34
CA ASP A 127 1.75 -11.98 -10.32
C ASP A 127 2.11 -12.62 -8.96
N HIS A 128 1.81 -13.91 -8.78
CA HIS A 128 2.12 -14.65 -7.54
C HIS A 128 3.63 -14.75 -7.21
N THR A 129 4.51 -14.42 -8.15
CA THR A 129 5.97 -14.37 -7.93
C THR A 129 6.44 -13.00 -7.45
N GLY A 130 5.56 -11.99 -7.48
CA GLY A 130 5.89 -10.60 -7.19
C GLY A 130 6.38 -9.84 -8.41
N LYS A 131 6.29 -10.39 -9.62
CA LYS A 131 6.66 -9.66 -10.84
C LYS A 131 5.60 -8.63 -11.16
N LEU A 132 6.03 -7.39 -11.44
CA LEU A 132 5.16 -6.33 -11.91
C LEU A 132 4.68 -6.66 -13.34
N ILE A 133 3.36 -6.75 -13.52
CA ILE A 133 2.70 -7.06 -14.80
C ILE A 133 1.99 -5.85 -15.42
N SER A 134 1.73 -4.81 -14.63
CA SER A 134 1.17 -3.54 -15.14
C SER A 134 2.11 -2.87 -16.15
N PRO A 135 1.60 -2.21 -17.20
CA PRO A 135 2.45 -1.54 -18.20
C PRO A 135 3.40 -0.50 -17.59
N HIS A 136 4.69 -0.61 -17.93
CA HIS A 136 5.74 0.28 -17.43
C HIS A 136 6.84 0.50 -18.47
N THR A 137 7.63 1.57 -18.29
CA THR A 137 8.77 1.92 -19.17
C THR A 137 10.13 1.66 -18.52
N ALA A 138 10.16 0.99 -17.36
CA ALA A 138 11.43 0.61 -16.73
C ALA A 138 12.30 -0.24 -17.66
N PRO A 139 13.63 -0.02 -17.69
CA PRO A 139 14.54 -0.67 -18.63
C PRO A 139 14.71 -2.18 -18.37
N LYS A 140 14.40 -2.62 -17.15
CA LYS A 140 14.46 -4.02 -16.72
C LYS A 140 13.13 -4.44 -16.12
N PRO A 141 12.81 -5.74 -16.11
CA PRO A 141 11.67 -6.26 -15.38
C PRO A 141 11.73 -5.82 -13.91
N LEU A 142 10.60 -5.32 -13.41
CA LEU A 142 10.44 -4.93 -12.02
C LEU A 142 9.83 -6.09 -11.22
N MET A 143 10.42 -6.36 -10.08
CA MET A 143 9.95 -7.33 -9.11
C MET A 143 9.66 -6.61 -7.80
N ALA A 144 8.69 -7.09 -7.04
CA ALA A 144 8.31 -6.56 -5.75
C ALA A 144 8.69 -7.52 -4.63
N LYS A 145 9.04 -6.96 -3.47
CA LYS A 145 9.24 -7.75 -2.26
C LYS A 145 8.97 -6.94 -1.01
N GLN A 146 8.66 -7.66 0.06
CA GLN A 146 8.62 -7.11 1.39
C GLN A 146 10.02 -7.17 2.02
N VAL A 147 10.49 -6.05 2.53
CA VAL A 147 11.78 -5.94 3.25
C VAL A 147 11.55 -5.37 4.64
N LEU A 148 12.56 -5.48 5.51
CA LEU A 148 12.63 -4.71 6.75
C LEU A 148 13.55 -3.51 6.52
N ASP A 149 13.13 -2.33 6.92
CA ASP A 149 14.03 -1.18 6.95
C ASP A 149 14.95 -1.20 8.17
N THR A 150 15.75 -0.14 8.31
CA THR A 150 16.69 0.02 9.41
C THR A 150 16.04 0.23 10.77
N GLU A 151 14.74 0.51 10.79
CA GLU A 151 13.90 0.69 11.99
C GLU A 151 13.00 -0.54 12.23
N ASN A 152 13.22 -1.64 11.49
CA ASN A 152 12.43 -2.87 11.49
C ASN A 152 10.97 -2.69 11.03
N HIS A 153 10.65 -1.61 10.31
CA HIS A 153 9.36 -1.50 9.64
C HIS A 153 9.34 -2.36 8.38
N ARG A 154 8.18 -2.96 8.08
CA ARG A 154 8.00 -3.74 6.85
C ARG A 154 7.71 -2.78 5.71
N ASN A 155 8.45 -2.83 4.62
CA ASN A 155 8.21 -1.96 3.46
C ASN A 155 7.99 -2.78 2.19
N VAL A 156 7.20 -2.25 1.26
CA VAL A 156 7.09 -2.79 -0.10
C VAL A 156 8.06 -2.04 -0.99
N GLN A 157 8.95 -2.77 -1.63
CA GLN A 157 9.92 -2.21 -2.56
C GLN A 157 9.86 -2.92 -3.90
N LEU A 158 9.98 -2.13 -4.96
CA LEU A 158 10.30 -2.65 -6.28
C LEU A 158 11.81 -2.67 -6.48
N TYR A 159 12.30 -3.64 -7.23
CA TYR A 159 13.69 -3.72 -7.63
C TYR A 159 13.80 -4.20 -9.07
N GLU A 160 14.87 -3.77 -9.73
CA GLU A 160 15.20 -4.23 -11.08
C GLU A 160 15.92 -5.58 -11.07
N GLY A 161 15.51 -6.47 -11.99
CA GLY A 161 16.23 -7.71 -12.26
C GLY A 161 16.28 -8.64 -11.06
N ASP A 162 17.49 -8.90 -10.54
CA ASP A 162 17.73 -9.85 -9.45
C ASP A 162 17.87 -9.20 -8.06
N GLY A 163 17.73 -7.87 -7.96
CA GLY A 163 17.74 -7.15 -6.68
C GLY A 163 19.08 -7.24 -5.95
N LYS A 164 20.19 -7.49 -6.66
CA LYS A 164 21.52 -7.44 -6.06
C LYS A 164 21.94 -6.00 -5.74
N PRO A 165 22.90 -5.81 -4.82
CA PRO A 165 23.48 -4.49 -4.58
C PRO A 165 23.96 -3.84 -5.89
N GLY A 166 23.55 -2.59 -6.12
CA GLY A 166 23.76 -1.88 -7.38
C GLY A 166 22.59 -1.93 -8.37
N ALA A 167 21.57 -2.74 -8.12
CA ALA A 167 20.28 -2.60 -8.81
C ALA A 167 19.58 -1.29 -8.39
N ASN A 168 18.68 -0.78 -9.24
CA ASN A 168 17.78 0.29 -8.84
C ASN A 168 16.65 -0.29 -7.99
N TRP A 169 16.33 0.42 -6.91
CA TRP A 169 15.26 0.09 -5.98
C TRP A 169 14.28 1.25 -5.91
N TYR A 170 13.00 0.95 -5.79
CA TYR A 170 11.95 1.95 -5.73
C TYR A 170 11.09 1.74 -4.49
N SER A 171 10.90 2.81 -3.73
CA SER A 171 9.96 2.78 -2.59
C SER A 171 8.53 2.86 -3.12
N VAL A 172 7.68 1.91 -2.74
CA VAL A 172 6.24 1.92 -3.08
C VAL A 172 5.42 2.43 -1.91
N GLY A 173 5.72 1.95 -0.71
CA GLY A 173 5.04 2.35 0.50
C GLY A 173 5.62 1.61 1.71
N ASP A 174 5.29 2.14 2.88
CA ASP A 174 5.74 1.60 4.16
C ASP A 174 4.53 0.90 4.78
N TYR A 175 4.65 -0.38 5.16
CA TYR A 175 3.59 -1.01 5.94
C TYR A 175 3.63 -0.43 7.34
N TRP A 176 2.55 0.24 7.69
CA TRP A 176 2.32 0.61 9.06
C TRP A 176 1.72 -0.61 9.76
N LEU A 177 2.51 -1.16 10.68
CA LEU A 177 2.25 -2.40 11.38
C LEU A 177 1.69 -2.15 12.78
N ASP A 178 1.07 -1.00 13.02
CA ASP A 178 0.45 -0.76 14.31
C ASP A 178 -0.95 -1.37 14.30
N TYR A 179 -1.00 -2.51 14.98
CA TYR A 179 -2.17 -3.13 15.56
C TYR A 179 -3.19 -2.06 15.97
N LEU A 180 -4.42 -2.13 15.44
CA LEU A 180 -5.54 -1.35 15.98
C LEU A 180 -6.22 -2.21 17.06
N PRO A 181 -5.94 -2.01 18.37
CA PRO A 181 -6.65 -2.74 19.40
C PRO A 181 -8.12 -2.28 19.45
N GLY A 182 -9.04 -3.23 19.32
CA GLY A 182 -10.47 -3.00 19.43
C GLY A 182 -11.19 -4.21 20.04
N SER A 183 -12.07 -3.96 21.01
CA SER A 183 -12.78 -4.97 21.82
C SER A 183 -13.79 -5.85 21.04
N MET A 184 -13.90 -5.68 19.72
CA MET A 184 -14.82 -6.42 18.86
C MET A 184 -14.13 -7.27 17.78
N GLY A 185 -12.81 -7.52 17.90
CA GLY A 185 -12.06 -8.28 16.89
C GLY A 185 -11.80 -7.48 15.61
N ASP A 186 -11.72 -6.14 15.72
CA ASP A 186 -11.46 -5.20 14.62
C ASP A 186 -9.95 -4.98 14.37
N SER A 187 -9.12 -6.00 14.62
CA SER A 187 -7.67 -5.95 14.38
C SER A 187 -7.40 -6.02 12.88
N VAL A 188 -7.20 -4.87 12.23
CA VAL A 188 -6.94 -4.84 10.77
C VAL A 188 -5.47 -4.54 10.49
N THR A 189 -4.70 -5.59 10.25
CA THR A 189 -3.31 -5.53 9.77
C THR A 189 -3.14 -6.48 8.59
N PRO A 190 -2.24 -6.20 7.63
CA PRO A 190 -1.38 -5.01 7.53
C PRO A 190 -2.02 -3.86 6.71
N ALA A 191 -1.72 -2.60 7.06
CA ALA A 191 -2.04 -1.43 6.24
C ALA A 191 -0.79 -0.96 5.49
N LEU A 192 -0.85 -0.85 4.17
CA LEU A 192 0.21 -0.21 3.38
C LEU A 192 -0.07 1.30 3.39
N CYS A 193 0.82 2.09 3.96
CA CYS A 193 0.69 3.54 4.08
C CYS A 193 1.76 4.25 3.26
N SER A 194 1.52 5.53 2.97
CA SER A 194 2.52 6.37 2.32
C SER A 194 3.03 7.43 3.29
N ALA A 195 4.15 8.06 2.97
CA ALA A 195 4.65 9.20 3.75
C ALA A 195 3.65 10.37 3.82
N GLN A 196 2.71 10.46 2.86
CA GLN A 196 1.62 11.43 2.87
C GLN A 196 0.50 11.11 3.88
N ASP A 197 0.52 9.94 4.52
CA ASP A 197 -0.34 9.67 5.68
C ASP A 197 0.23 10.29 6.97
N ASP A 198 1.48 10.82 6.97
CA ASP A 198 2.00 11.60 8.09
C ASP A 198 1.13 12.84 8.33
N GLY A 199 0.67 13.02 9.56
CA GLY A 199 -0.27 14.07 9.91
C GLY A 199 -1.73 13.79 9.54
N ARG A 200 -2.06 12.66 8.90
CA ARG A 200 -3.46 12.27 8.67
C ARG A 200 -4.09 11.87 10.00
N TYR A 201 -3.52 10.88 10.67
CA TYR A 201 -4.14 10.28 11.86
C TYR A 201 -3.84 11.01 13.18
N GLY A 202 -2.84 11.88 13.18
CA GLY A 202 -2.39 12.64 14.35
C GLY A 202 -1.62 13.88 13.93
N LEU A 203 -0.87 14.50 14.84
CA LEU A 203 0.05 15.56 14.44
C LEU A 203 1.14 14.99 13.55
N SER A 204 1.49 15.69 12.47
CA SER A 204 2.63 15.30 11.63
C SER A 204 3.92 15.32 12.43
N ARG A 205 4.95 14.60 11.99
CA ARG A 205 6.27 14.64 12.64
C ARG A 205 6.79 16.08 12.75
N SER A 206 6.67 16.84 11.65
CA SER A 206 7.09 18.24 11.61
C SER A 206 6.32 19.13 12.58
N ASP A 207 5.01 18.91 12.76
CA ASP A 207 4.20 19.67 13.72
C ASP A 207 4.56 19.36 15.17
N ARG A 208 4.89 18.11 15.48
CA ARG A 208 5.35 17.71 16.82
C ARG A 208 6.68 18.40 17.17
N GLU A 209 7.59 18.48 16.21
CA GLU A 209 8.93 19.05 16.39
C GLU A 209 8.94 20.59 16.37
N LEU A 210 8.23 21.20 15.42
CA LEU A 210 8.34 22.64 15.11
C LEU A 210 7.21 23.49 15.70
N ARG A 211 6.08 22.88 16.10
CA ARG A 211 4.88 23.60 16.59
C ARG A 211 4.42 23.05 17.92
N THR A 212 5.28 23.19 18.93
CA THR A 212 4.99 22.74 20.30
C THR A 212 3.67 23.34 20.81
N GLY A 213 2.76 22.48 21.28
CA GLY A 213 1.42 22.86 21.74
C GLY A 213 0.31 22.89 20.68
N ARG A 214 0.64 22.66 19.40
CA ARG A 214 -0.37 22.47 18.35
C ARG A 214 -1.27 21.29 18.69
N LYS A 215 -2.58 21.44 18.46
CA LYS A 215 -3.56 20.36 18.63
C LYS A 215 -3.96 19.79 17.29
N PHE A 216 -4.18 18.48 17.26
CA PHE A 216 -4.68 17.80 16.08
C PHE A 216 -6.14 18.18 15.79
N SER A 217 -6.46 18.45 14.53
CA SER A 217 -7.79 18.82 14.06
C SER A 217 -8.19 17.98 12.85
N VAL A 218 -9.23 17.16 13.01
CA VAL A 218 -9.77 16.34 11.91
C VAL A 218 -10.27 17.22 10.76
N GLN A 219 -10.88 18.37 11.08
CA GLN A 219 -11.37 19.29 10.06
C GLN A 219 -10.22 19.84 9.23
N GLU A 220 -9.09 20.17 9.84
CA GLU A 220 -7.93 20.68 9.12
C GLU A 220 -7.32 19.60 8.20
N VAL A 221 -7.30 18.34 8.64
CA VAL A 221 -6.89 17.21 7.78
C VAL A 221 -7.85 17.03 6.61
N LEU A 222 -9.16 17.08 6.87
CA LEU A 222 -10.20 16.97 5.85
C LEU A 222 -10.06 18.05 4.78
N ASP A 223 -9.81 19.29 5.18
CA ASP A 223 -9.69 20.44 4.30
C ASP A 223 -8.37 20.47 3.51
N SER A 224 -7.29 19.90 4.07
CA SER A 224 -5.94 19.96 3.46
C SER A 224 -5.61 18.76 2.57
N GLN A 225 -5.93 17.54 3.00
CA GLN A 225 -5.49 16.31 2.34
C GLN A 225 -6.57 15.22 2.25
N GLY A 226 -7.73 15.42 2.90
CA GLY A 226 -8.77 14.40 3.05
C GLY A 226 -8.52 13.45 4.22
N ILE A 227 -9.58 12.79 4.67
CA ILE A 227 -9.53 11.86 5.82
C ILE A 227 -9.37 10.40 5.42
N PHE A 228 -9.52 10.07 4.14
CA PHE A 228 -9.33 8.70 3.67
C PHE A 228 -7.84 8.41 3.43
N GLY A 229 -7.29 7.40 4.12
CA GLY A 229 -5.93 6.90 3.89
C GLY A 229 -5.82 5.39 4.06
N CYS A 230 -4.61 4.92 4.39
CA CYS A 230 -4.31 3.49 4.47
C CYS A 230 -5.14 2.71 5.52
N ARG A 231 -5.50 3.33 6.66
CA ARG A 231 -6.33 2.68 7.70
C ARG A 231 -7.76 2.47 7.23
N GLU A 232 -8.34 3.50 6.62
CA GLU A 232 -9.70 3.46 6.05
C GLU A 232 -9.79 2.45 4.91
N TRP A 233 -8.77 2.42 4.05
CA TRP A 233 -8.64 1.41 2.99
C TRP A 233 -8.65 -0.01 3.58
N THR A 234 -7.78 -0.26 4.54
CA THR A 234 -7.58 -1.60 5.11
C THR A 234 -8.84 -2.07 5.84
N TYR A 235 -9.50 -1.19 6.59
CA TYR A 235 -10.81 -1.45 7.18
C TYR A 235 -11.86 -1.86 6.14
N GLN A 236 -11.93 -1.15 5.01
CA GLN A 236 -12.89 -1.45 3.94
C GLN A 236 -12.54 -2.71 3.16
N LEU A 237 -11.26 -3.05 3.02
CA LEU A 237 -10.80 -4.25 2.33
C LEU A 237 -11.06 -5.52 3.15
N LYS A 238 -10.82 -5.49 4.46
CA LYS A 238 -10.84 -6.67 5.33
C LYS A 238 -12.17 -6.94 6.03
N ARG A 239 -13.09 -5.98 6.04
CA ARG A 239 -14.47 -6.23 6.52
C ARG A 239 -15.10 -7.36 5.67
N PRO A 240 -15.85 -8.31 6.24
CA PRO A 240 -16.51 -9.37 5.46
C PRO A 240 -17.35 -8.77 4.33
N VAL A 241 -17.24 -9.21 3.07
CA VAL A 241 -18.12 -8.72 1.99
C VAL A 241 -19.48 -9.40 2.12
N SER A 242 -20.55 -8.61 2.16
CA SER A 242 -21.87 -9.08 1.75
C SER A 242 -21.94 -8.81 0.26
N VAL A 243 -21.57 -9.79 -0.57
CA VAL A 243 -21.48 -9.60 -2.03
C VAL A 243 -22.86 -9.34 -2.65
N ALA A 244 -23.92 -9.60 -1.88
CA ALA A 244 -25.24 -9.05 -2.14
C ALA A 244 -25.40 -7.77 -1.31
N GLY A 245 -25.49 -6.60 -1.96
CA GLY A 245 -26.08 -5.41 -1.33
C GLY A 245 -27.62 -5.50 -1.24
N LEU A 246 -28.12 -6.70 -1.01
CA LEU A 246 -29.50 -6.98 -0.72
C LEU A 246 -29.44 -7.88 0.52
N GLY A 247 -30.07 -7.47 1.61
CA GLY A 247 -31.28 -8.21 1.92
C GLY A 247 -32.06 -8.59 0.66
N GLY A 248 -32.06 -9.86 0.29
CA GLY A 248 -33.17 -10.46 -0.46
C GLY A 248 -33.06 -10.50 -1.98
N GLN A 249 -32.23 -11.41 -2.50
CA GLN A 249 -32.86 -12.31 -3.46
C GLN A 249 -33.82 -13.19 -2.67
N VAL A 250 -35.10 -13.15 -3.08
CA VAL A 250 -36.05 -14.18 -2.65
C VAL A 250 -35.44 -15.49 -3.13
N PRO A 251 -35.40 -16.52 -2.29
CA PRO A 251 -35.01 -17.84 -2.75
C PRO A 251 -35.77 -18.19 -4.03
N ASP A 252 -35.18 -19.03 -4.88
CA ASP A 252 -35.87 -19.54 -6.05
C ASP A 252 -37.18 -20.24 -5.65
N ALA A 253 -37.95 -20.71 -6.64
CA ALA A 253 -39.21 -21.40 -6.37
C ALA A 253 -39.05 -22.66 -5.49
N GLN A 254 -37.83 -23.14 -5.29
CA GLN A 254 -37.45 -24.29 -4.48
C GLN A 254 -36.95 -23.90 -3.09
N GLY A 255 -36.89 -22.61 -2.76
CA GLY A 255 -36.42 -22.16 -1.45
C GLY A 255 -34.90 -22.07 -1.33
N LEU A 256 -34.16 -22.12 -2.45
CA LEU A 256 -32.70 -22.13 -2.47
C LEU A 256 -32.11 -20.85 -3.05
N CYS A 257 -30.88 -20.58 -2.64
CA CYS A 257 -30.10 -19.47 -3.15
C CYS A 257 -29.26 -19.89 -4.35
N ALA A 258 -28.91 -18.93 -5.21
CA ALA A 258 -27.97 -19.19 -6.29
C ALA A 258 -26.67 -19.79 -5.72
N GLY A 259 -26.30 -20.99 -6.17
CA GLY A 259 -25.18 -21.76 -5.61
C GLY A 259 -25.57 -22.85 -4.58
N GLY A 260 -26.86 -23.05 -4.30
CA GLY A 260 -27.34 -24.15 -3.43
C GLY A 260 -27.33 -23.85 -1.94
N PHE A 261 -27.12 -22.59 -1.54
CA PHE A 261 -27.09 -22.18 -0.14
C PHE A 261 -28.49 -22.08 0.48
N GLU A 262 -28.58 -22.35 1.78
CA GLU A 262 -29.80 -22.16 2.55
C GLU A 262 -30.03 -20.67 2.87
N PRO A 263 -31.25 -20.14 2.66
CA PRO A 263 -31.59 -18.76 3.01
C PRO A 263 -31.68 -18.53 4.52
N GLY A 264 -31.38 -17.30 4.96
CA GLY A 264 -31.55 -16.84 6.34
C GLY A 264 -32.76 -15.92 6.51
N MET A 265 -33.28 -15.80 7.74
CA MET A 265 -34.38 -14.88 8.06
C MET A 265 -33.86 -13.47 8.40
N TYR A 266 -34.33 -12.44 7.69
CA TYR A 266 -34.03 -11.03 7.97
C TYR A 266 -35.32 -10.19 7.95
N LYS A 267 -35.63 -9.52 9.06
CA LYS A 267 -36.85 -8.70 9.24
C LYS A 267 -38.15 -9.39 8.79
N GLY A 268 -38.30 -10.69 9.11
CA GLY A 268 -39.50 -11.46 8.79
C GLY A 268 -39.57 -11.99 7.35
N ARG A 269 -38.49 -11.92 6.57
CA ARG A 269 -38.41 -12.42 5.19
C ARG A 269 -37.21 -13.37 5.03
N LEU A 270 -37.37 -14.42 4.23
CA LEU A 270 -36.28 -15.29 3.79
C LEU A 270 -35.41 -14.55 2.77
N VAL A 271 -34.11 -14.52 3.01
CA VAL A 271 -33.11 -13.86 2.17
C VAL A 271 -31.88 -14.73 2.01
N CYS A 272 -31.32 -14.76 0.81
CA CYS A 272 -30.09 -15.48 0.55
C CYS A 272 -28.86 -14.80 1.16
N PRO A 273 -28.06 -15.49 1.99
CA PRO A 273 -26.83 -14.91 2.54
C PRO A 273 -25.76 -14.79 1.46
N GLY A 274 -25.25 -13.57 1.24
CA GLY A 274 -23.97 -13.38 0.58
C GLY A 274 -22.86 -13.53 1.60
N LEU A 275 -22.54 -14.76 1.99
CA LEU A 275 -21.40 -15.04 2.85
C LEU A 275 -20.30 -15.67 2.01
N ASP A 276 -19.14 -15.05 2.02
CA ASP A 276 -17.89 -15.74 1.75
C ASP A 276 -17.74 -16.86 2.79
N GLU A 277 -17.67 -18.11 2.34
CA GLU A 277 -17.48 -19.32 3.17
C GLU A 277 -16.25 -19.23 4.08
N SER A 278 -15.29 -18.35 3.77
CA SER A 278 -14.07 -18.13 4.57
C SER A 278 -14.23 -17.10 5.70
N SER A 279 -15.35 -16.38 5.77
CA SER A 279 -15.52 -15.35 6.80
C SER A 279 -15.99 -15.95 8.14
N HIS A 280 -15.08 -16.07 9.11
CA HIS A 280 -15.40 -16.46 10.50
C HIS A 280 -16.26 -15.42 11.26
N TYR A 281 -16.77 -14.38 10.58
CA TYR A 281 -17.48 -13.26 11.18
C TYR A 281 -18.99 -13.44 11.10
N LYS A 282 -19.64 -13.48 12.26
CA LYS A 282 -21.10 -13.57 12.36
C LYS A 282 -21.77 -12.36 11.68
N PRO A 283 -22.85 -12.56 10.91
CA PRO A 283 -23.64 -11.46 10.36
C PRO A 283 -24.09 -10.53 11.50
N ASN A 284 -23.78 -9.24 11.41
CA ASN A 284 -24.26 -8.30 12.41
C ASN A 284 -25.76 -7.99 12.19
N ALA A 285 -26.51 -7.78 13.28
CA ALA A 285 -27.93 -7.43 13.21
C ALA A 285 -28.21 -6.06 12.56
N LYS A 286 -27.16 -5.29 12.24
CA LYS A 286 -27.22 -3.97 11.57
C LYS A 286 -26.92 -4.07 10.06
N GLY A 287 -27.00 -5.28 9.51
CA GLY A 287 -26.57 -5.69 8.17
C GLY A 287 -26.62 -4.61 7.11
N PHE A 288 -25.44 -4.27 6.59
CA PHE A 288 -25.11 -3.93 5.20
C PHE A 288 -23.58 -3.89 5.13
N VAL A 289 -22.99 -4.71 4.29
CA VAL A 289 -21.56 -4.56 3.97
C VAL A 289 -21.43 -3.89 2.60
N GLN A 290 -20.65 -2.82 2.53
CA GLN A 290 -20.31 -2.15 1.27
C GLN A 290 -19.47 -3.11 0.40
N PRO A 291 -19.95 -3.46 -0.80
CA PRO A 291 -19.26 -4.36 -1.74
C PRO A 291 -18.20 -3.64 -2.59
N TYR A 292 -17.84 -2.42 -2.21
CA TYR A 292 -16.87 -1.55 -2.86
C TYR A 292 -16.04 -0.85 -1.78
N ILE A 293 -14.88 -0.32 -2.17
CA ILE A 293 -14.06 0.58 -1.35
C ILE A 293 -14.43 2.01 -1.74
N ASP A 294 -15.04 2.75 -0.81
CA ASP A 294 -15.37 4.16 -0.97
C ASP A 294 -14.23 5.03 -0.41
N VAL A 295 -13.48 5.65 -1.32
CA VAL A 295 -12.30 6.48 -1.01
C VAL A 295 -12.65 7.95 -0.79
N THR A 296 -13.95 8.27 -0.71
CA THR A 296 -14.43 9.64 -0.56
C THR A 296 -14.14 10.18 0.85
N SER A 297 -13.45 11.31 0.90
CA SER A 297 -13.42 12.17 2.08
C SER A 297 -14.64 13.08 2.07
N TYR A 298 -15.62 12.78 2.92
CA TYR A 298 -16.89 13.48 2.96
C TYR A 298 -16.83 14.75 3.81
N HIS A 299 -17.21 15.89 3.21
CA HIS A 299 -17.18 17.21 3.86
C HIS A 299 -18.50 17.60 4.53
N ASP A 300 -19.54 16.82 4.31
CA ASP A 300 -20.83 17.00 4.94
C ASP A 300 -21.49 15.65 5.25
N LYS A 301 -22.45 15.67 6.17
CA LYS A 301 -23.17 14.46 6.59
C LYS A 301 -24.06 13.86 5.51
N VAL A 302 -24.38 14.63 4.46
CA VAL A 302 -25.33 14.24 3.39
C VAL A 302 -24.61 13.72 2.15
N GLY A 303 -23.28 13.73 2.13
CA GLY A 303 -22.44 13.32 1.02
C GLY A 303 -22.53 14.20 -0.22
N LYS A 304 -22.95 15.46 -0.08
CA LYS A 304 -23.06 16.39 -1.22
C LYS A 304 -21.69 16.88 -1.66
N LYS A 305 -20.75 17.08 -0.73
CA LYS A 305 -19.36 17.46 -1.00
C LYS A 305 -18.40 16.32 -0.66
N GLY A 306 -17.55 15.96 -1.62
CA GLY A 306 -16.54 14.92 -1.45
C GLY A 306 -15.24 15.27 -2.16
N THR A 307 -14.12 14.86 -1.56
CA THR A 307 -12.80 14.83 -2.22
C THR A 307 -12.26 13.42 -2.29
N ILE A 308 -11.34 13.22 -3.23
CA ILE A 308 -10.44 12.08 -3.23
C ILE A 308 -9.05 12.68 -3.00
N GLY A 309 -8.58 12.56 -1.76
CA GLY A 309 -7.22 12.98 -1.40
C GLY A 309 -6.16 12.05 -1.97
N HIS A 310 -4.89 12.39 -1.73
CA HIS A 310 -3.80 11.44 -1.98
C HIS A 310 -3.94 10.25 -1.02
N PHE A 311 -3.79 9.03 -1.53
CA PHE A 311 -3.73 7.82 -0.69
C PHE A 311 -3.01 6.70 -1.43
N ILE A 312 -2.57 5.70 -0.67
CA ILE A 312 -2.15 4.39 -1.18
C ILE A 312 -3.08 3.29 -0.66
N GLY A 313 -3.40 2.34 -1.53
CA GLY A 313 -4.23 1.18 -1.26
C GLY A 313 -3.61 -0.08 -1.86
N TRP A 314 -4.05 -1.25 -1.41
CA TRP A 314 -3.56 -2.54 -1.89
C TRP A 314 -4.63 -3.63 -1.77
N ALA A 315 -4.49 -4.73 -2.50
CA ALA A 315 -5.24 -5.95 -2.22
C ALA A 315 -4.37 -7.18 -2.44
N GLY A 316 -4.63 -8.24 -1.70
CA GLY A 316 -4.01 -9.54 -1.88
C GLY A 316 -4.67 -10.40 -2.96
N PHE A 317 -4.03 -11.51 -3.33
CA PHE A 317 -4.64 -12.49 -4.24
C PHE A 317 -5.88 -13.14 -3.63
N ASP A 318 -5.84 -13.39 -2.31
CA ASP A 318 -6.94 -14.00 -1.57
C ASP A 318 -8.00 -12.98 -1.12
N ASP A 319 -7.77 -11.68 -1.36
CA ASP A 319 -8.76 -10.66 -1.05
C ASP A 319 -9.85 -10.60 -2.13
N PRO A 320 -11.12 -10.41 -1.73
CA PRO A 320 -12.22 -10.29 -2.68
C PRO A 320 -12.02 -9.08 -3.60
N VAL A 321 -12.43 -9.21 -4.86
CA VAL A 321 -12.49 -8.09 -5.80
C VAL A 321 -13.51 -7.07 -5.30
N ARG A 322 -13.11 -5.81 -5.17
CA ARG A 322 -13.95 -4.71 -4.71
C ARG A 322 -13.72 -3.49 -5.59
N PRO A 323 -14.74 -3.01 -6.31
CA PRO A 323 -14.62 -1.75 -7.02
C PRO A 323 -14.16 -0.64 -6.10
N VAL A 324 -13.15 0.10 -6.52
CA VAL A 324 -12.66 1.28 -5.83
C VAL A 324 -13.40 2.47 -6.42
N ILE A 325 -14.25 3.11 -5.62
CA ILE A 325 -15.05 4.24 -6.05
C ILE A 325 -14.77 5.45 -5.16
N GLY A 326 -15.02 6.64 -5.69
CA GLY A 326 -14.98 7.85 -4.89
C GLY A 326 -15.74 8.99 -5.55
N LYS A 327 -15.99 10.02 -4.75
CA LYS A 327 -16.57 11.28 -5.20
C LYS A 327 -15.50 12.36 -5.26
N PHE A 328 -15.24 12.87 -6.46
CA PHE A 328 -14.30 13.96 -6.71
C PHE A 328 -15.09 15.20 -7.13
N GLY A 329 -15.23 16.15 -6.21
CA GLY A 329 -16.12 17.30 -6.41
C GLY A 329 -17.58 16.87 -6.39
N ASP A 330 -18.29 17.11 -7.48
CA ASP A 330 -19.69 16.70 -7.68
C ASP A 330 -19.84 15.38 -8.47
N ARG A 331 -18.75 14.81 -8.99
CA ARG A 331 -18.77 13.60 -9.83
C ARG A 331 -18.36 12.37 -9.05
N TRP A 332 -19.03 11.26 -9.34
CA TRP A 332 -18.59 9.94 -8.92
C TRP A 332 -17.67 9.33 -9.98
N VAL A 333 -16.72 8.53 -9.54
CA VAL A 333 -15.74 7.88 -10.39
C VAL A 333 -15.43 6.49 -9.85
N CYS A 334 -15.25 5.54 -10.76
CA CYS A 334 -14.64 4.26 -10.46
C CYS A 334 -13.16 4.32 -10.83
N LEU A 335 -12.28 4.04 -9.87
CA LEU A 335 -10.83 4.18 -9.99
C LEU A 335 -10.15 2.86 -10.36
N HIS A 336 -10.64 1.74 -9.86
CA HIS A 336 -10.04 0.42 -10.07
C HIS A 336 -11.04 -0.71 -9.79
N GLU A 337 -10.78 -1.90 -10.34
CA GLU A 337 -11.67 -3.08 -10.27
C GLU A 337 -13.13 -2.74 -10.62
N CYS A 338 -13.34 -1.91 -11.64
CA CYS A 338 -14.68 -1.50 -12.02
C CYS A 338 -15.50 -2.69 -12.52
N PRO A 339 -16.78 -2.77 -12.13
CA PRO A 339 -17.62 -3.92 -12.44
C PRO A 339 -17.83 -4.09 -13.95
N ASP A 340 -18.22 -5.30 -14.34
CA ASP A 340 -18.56 -5.66 -15.73
C ASP A 340 -17.40 -5.49 -16.72
N GLY A 341 -16.15 -5.53 -16.22
CA GLY A 341 -14.95 -5.34 -17.04
C GLY A 341 -14.75 -3.90 -17.52
N ALA A 342 -15.45 -2.94 -16.92
CA ALA A 342 -15.30 -1.53 -17.27
C ALA A 342 -13.89 -1.02 -16.93
N ALA A 343 -13.38 -0.09 -17.76
CA ALA A 343 -12.17 0.65 -17.42
C ALA A 343 -12.46 1.70 -16.32
N PRO A 344 -11.43 2.18 -15.59
CA PRO A 344 -11.57 3.34 -14.71
C PRO A 344 -12.20 4.53 -15.43
N GLY A 345 -13.17 5.18 -14.80
CA GLY A 345 -13.99 6.17 -15.47
C GLY A 345 -15.09 6.78 -14.62
N PRO A 346 -15.74 7.85 -15.11
CA PRO A 346 -16.85 8.50 -14.40
C PRO A 346 -18.04 7.55 -14.22
N ILE A 347 -18.74 7.73 -13.11
CA ILE A 347 -20.03 7.11 -12.82
C ILE A 347 -21.08 8.22 -12.96
N GLU A 348 -21.84 8.20 -14.05
CA GLU A 348 -22.82 9.25 -14.38
C GLU A 348 -23.91 9.40 -13.31
N ASP A 349 -24.45 8.28 -12.84
CA ASP A 349 -25.46 8.23 -11.78
C ASP A 349 -25.09 7.11 -10.80
N ILE A 350 -24.59 7.51 -9.64
CA ILE A 350 -24.20 6.56 -8.58
C ILE A 350 -25.39 5.75 -8.07
N ALA A 351 -26.59 6.34 -8.01
CA ALA A 351 -27.78 5.64 -7.52
C ALA A 351 -28.18 4.56 -8.51
N GLN A 352 -28.21 4.89 -9.79
CA GLN A 352 -28.45 3.88 -10.83
C GLN A 352 -27.34 2.82 -10.85
N TRP A 353 -26.08 3.21 -10.71
CA TRP A 353 -24.92 2.31 -10.71
C TRP A 353 -24.99 1.30 -9.55
N THR A 354 -25.36 1.74 -8.35
CA THR A 354 -25.55 0.84 -7.21
C THR A 354 -26.84 0.03 -7.34
N THR A 355 -27.96 0.62 -7.76
CA THR A 355 -29.25 -0.07 -7.88
C THR A 355 -29.20 -1.22 -8.87
N ARG A 356 -28.53 -1.06 -10.03
CA ARG A 356 -28.38 -2.13 -11.03
C ARG A 356 -27.72 -3.40 -10.47
N ARG A 357 -26.92 -3.25 -9.43
CA ARG A 357 -26.15 -4.34 -8.80
C ARG A 357 -26.74 -4.75 -7.44
N GLY A 358 -27.85 -4.12 -7.06
CA GLY A 358 -28.40 -4.23 -5.72
C GLY A 358 -27.34 -3.91 -4.69
N TRP A 359 -26.63 -2.79 -4.81
CA TRP A 359 -25.64 -2.31 -3.84
C TRP A 359 -26.22 -1.15 -3.02
N PRO A 360 -25.80 -0.99 -1.75
CA PRO A 360 -26.16 0.21 -1.00
C PRO A 360 -25.53 1.45 -1.64
N LEU A 361 -26.12 2.62 -1.41
CA LEU A 361 -25.48 3.89 -1.75
C LEU A 361 -24.22 4.10 -0.89
N PRO A 362 -23.16 4.74 -1.44
CA PRO A 362 -21.99 5.16 -0.67
C PRO A 362 -22.38 6.06 0.51
N LYS A 363 -21.69 5.87 1.63
CA LYS A 363 -21.92 6.60 2.88
C LYS A 363 -20.59 6.82 3.59
N PRO A 364 -20.46 7.92 4.35
CA PRO A 364 -19.27 8.18 5.15
C PRO A 364 -18.88 6.99 6.03
N GLY A 365 -17.62 6.55 5.91
CA GLY A 365 -17.02 5.52 6.75
C GLY A 365 -16.51 6.08 8.09
N PRO A 366 -16.08 5.21 9.02
CA PRO A 366 -15.37 5.64 10.21
C PRO A 366 -14.02 6.28 9.85
N TYR A 367 -13.55 7.18 10.72
CA TYR A 367 -12.21 7.78 10.63
C TYR A 367 -11.36 7.40 11.85
N PHE A 368 -10.14 6.92 11.58
CA PHE A 368 -9.28 6.25 12.56
C PHE A 368 -8.14 7.13 13.08
N VAL A 369 -8.47 8.16 13.87
CA VAL A 369 -7.49 9.05 14.54
C VAL A 369 -6.68 8.33 15.63
N ASP A 370 -5.41 8.70 15.79
CA ASP A 370 -4.47 8.13 16.77
C ASP A 370 -4.99 8.23 18.20
N SER A 371 -5.66 9.34 18.55
CA SER A 371 -6.17 9.55 19.91
C SER A 371 -7.22 8.53 20.36
N LYS A 372 -7.79 7.75 19.44
CA LYS A 372 -8.70 6.64 19.74
C LYS A 372 -7.98 5.31 20.00
N PHE A 373 -6.71 5.20 19.64
CA PHE A 373 -5.87 4.03 19.87
C PHE A 373 -4.91 4.37 21.01
N LYS A 374 -5.37 4.23 22.26
CA LYS A 374 -4.46 4.24 23.40
C LYS A 374 -3.82 2.86 23.45
N ALA A 375 -2.49 2.79 23.41
CA ALA A 375 -1.76 1.58 23.75
C ALA A 375 -2.29 1.07 25.10
N SER A 376 -2.68 -0.19 25.16
CA SER A 376 -3.08 -0.77 26.44
C SER A 376 -1.85 -0.86 27.34
N LYS A 377 -2.06 -1.01 28.64
CA LYS A 377 -0.95 -1.15 29.59
C LYS A 377 -0.14 -2.42 29.30
N GLU A 378 -0.79 -3.43 28.71
CA GLU A 378 -0.16 -4.66 28.23
C GLU A 378 0.71 -4.44 26.97
N ASP A 379 0.40 -3.44 26.12
CA ASP A 379 1.23 -3.09 24.94
C ASP A 379 2.52 -2.34 25.32
N LEU A 380 2.61 -1.84 26.56
CA LEU A 380 3.70 -0.98 27.05
C LEU A 380 4.66 -1.69 28.02
N GLU A 381 4.37 -2.94 28.39
CA GLU A 381 5.22 -3.77 29.24
C GLU A 381 5.87 -4.86 28.37
N GLU A 382 7.07 -4.56 27.84
CA GLU A 382 8.03 -5.56 27.32
C GLU A 382 8.92 -6.10 28.44
#